data_AF-M4V7B9-F1
#
_entry.id   AF-M4V7B9-F1
#
_cell.length_a   1.000
_cell.length_b   1.000
_cell.length_c   1.000
_cell.angle_alpha   90.00
_cell.angle_beta   90.00
_cell.angle_gamma   90.00
#
_symmetry.space_group_name_H-M   'P 1'
#
loop_
_entity.id
_entity.type
_entity.pdbx_description
1 polymer ?
#
loop_
_entity_poly.entity_id
_entity_poly.type
_entity_poly.pdbx_seq_one_letter_code
_entity_poly.pdbx_strand_id
1 'polypeptide(L)'
;MRLIFLLIATCITASYAAAATYSGKISISQKYIVFTDSQEQKDYIVKSATPLIAAHINKLSDGDFISFDGTKNYTDRSVIISSFNYVGLKGLVGTWFGDDDYCYTFHTFTEFSISRKFGDACLTPSRPNYTYVLSPTSNSWVIIISATHGGNYLGEIHFYGQSDVGFYLYDPESGDILRSIRLRK
;
A
#
# COMPACT_ATOMS: atom_id res chain seq x y z
N MET A 1 68.37 11.84 -12.57
CA MET A 1 67.58 12.65 -11.62
C MET A 1 66.11 12.35 -11.88
N ARG A 2 65.31 12.20 -10.82
CA ARG A 2 64.08 11.39 -10.72
C ARG A 2 62.92 11.86 -11.60
N LEU A 3 62.32 10.93 -12.36
CA LEU A 3 60.97 11.07 -12.94
C LEU A 3 59.94 10.76 -11.84
N ILE A 4 59.13 11.75 -11.47
CA ILE A 4 57.99 11.58 -10.55
C ILE A 4 56.79 11.21 -11.41
N PHE A 5 56.37 9.95 -11.35
CA PHE A 5 55.09 9.50 -11.89
C PHE A 5 53.98 9.92 -10.91
N LEU A 6 53.17 10.91 -11.30
CA LEU A 6 51.98 11.31 -10.56
C LEU A 6 50.86 10.32 -10.87
N LEU A 7 50.60 9.40 -9.94
CA LEU A 7 49.45 8.49 -10.01
C LEU A 7 48.19 9.29 -9.63
N ILE A 8 47.43 9.76 -10.63
CA ILE A 8 46.12 10.35 -10.40
C ILE A 8 45.15 9.20 -10.15
N ALA A 9 44.89 8.91 -8.88
CA ALA A 9 43.82 8.00 -8.48
C ALA A 9 42.47 8.66 -8.82
N THR A 10 41.90 8.29 -9.96
CA THR A 10 40.51 8.62 -10.29
C THR A 10 39.61 7.82 -9.35
N CYS A 11 39.21 8.43 -8.24
CA CYS A 11 38.05 7.97 -7.48
C CYS A 11 36.83 8.07 -8.41
N ILE A 12 36.49 6.95 -9.06
CA ILE A 12 35.21 6.78 -9.72
C ILE A 12 34.17 6.70 -8.59
N THR A 13 33.62 7.84 -8.20
CA THR A 13 32.43 7.86 -7.34
C THR A 13 31.29 7.31 -8.18
N ALA A 14 31.00 6.03 -8.03
CA ALA A 14 29.76 5.45 -8.53
C ALA A 14 28.61 6.20 -7.85
N SER A 15 27.97 7.12 -8.57
CA SER A 15 26.73 7.74 -8.16
C SER A 15 25.68 6.64 -8.13
N TYR A 16 25.50 6.01 -6.96
CA TYR A 16 24.34 5.16 -6.72
C TYR A 16 23.11 6.05 -6.89
N ALA A 17 22.42 5.91 -8.02
CA ALA A 17 21.12 6.52 -8.20
C ALA A 17 20.20 5.94 -7.10
N ALA A 18 19.96 6.74 -6.07
CA ALA A 18 19.01 6.36 -5.02
C ALA A 18 17.64 6.20 -5.67
N ALA A 19 16.96 5.10 -5.39
CA ALA A 19 15.56 4.94 -5.78
C ALA A 19 14.76 6.08 -5.14
N ALA A 20 14.03 6.83 -5.96
CA ALA A 20 13.21 7.92 -5.47
C ALA A 20 11.82 7.38 -5.11
N THR A 21 11.25 7.92 -4.04
CA THR A 21 9.88 7.60 -3.64
C THR A 21 8.89 8.45 -4.42
N TYR A 22 7.86 7.80 -4.97
CA TYR A 22 6.76 8.42 -5.68
C TYR A 22 5.43 7.96 -5.09
N SER A 23 4.40 8.78 -5.23
CA SER A 23 3.05 8.39 -4.81
C SER A 23 1.98 9.01 -5.71
N GLY A 24 0.84 8.35 -5.81
CA GLY A 24 -0.18 8.71 -6.79
C GLY A 24 -1.21 7.62 -7.02
N LYS A 25 -2.06 7.83 -8.03
CA LYS A 25 -3.20 6.94 -8.32
C LYS A 25 -2.90 6.00 -9.47
N ILE A 26 -3.51 4.82 -9.43
CA ILE A 26 -3.53 3.85 -10.51
C ILE A 26 -4.78 4.06 -11.35
N SER A 27 -4.60 4.01 -12.66
CA SER A 27 -5.67 3.88 -13.63
C SER A 27 -5.41 2.69 -14.54
N ILE A 28 -6.44 1.88 -14.78
CA ILE A 28 -6.31 0.66 -15.59
C ILE A 28 -7.00 0.88 -16.94
N SER A 29 -6.20 0.93 -18.00
CA SER A 29 -6.64 0.91 -19.38
C SER A 29 -6.59 -0.51 -19.95
N GLN A 30 -7.34 -0.78 -21.02
CA GLN A 30 -7.34 -2.09 -21.71
C GLN A 30 -5.95 -2.58 -22.13
N LYS A 31 -4.98 -1.68 -22.28
CA LYS A 31 -3.63 -1.99 -22.78
C LYS A 31 -2.52 -1.79 -21.74
N TYR A 32 -2.71 -0.92 -20.75
CA TYR A 32 -1.66 -0.50 -19.82
C TYR A 32 -2.22 -0.17 -18.44
N ILE A 33 -1.39 -0.39 -17.42
CA ILE A 33 -1.58 0.21 -16.10
C ILE A 33 -0.85 1.55 -16.09
N VAL A 34 -1.56 2.60 -15.68
CA VAL A 34 -1.07 3.97 -15.65
C VAL A 34 -0.97 4.43 -14.20
N PHE A 35 0.12 5.11 -13.88
CA PHE A 35 0.34 5.80 -12.62
C PHE A 35 0.28 7.31 -12.85
N THR A 36 -0.64 7.99 -12.18
CA THR A 36 -0.71 9.46 -12.14
C THR A 36 0.00 9.96 -10.90
N ASP A 37 1.12 10.64 -11.10
CA ASP A 37 1.94 11.17 -10.00
C ASP A 37 1.21 12.30 -9.26
N SER A 38 1.17 12.22 -7.92
CA SER A 38 0.46 13.20 -7.09
C SER A 38 1.11 14.58 -7.03
N GLN A 39 2.42 14.68 -7.25
CA GLN A 39 3.16 15.93 -7.23
C GLN A 39 3.17 16.59 -8.61
N GLU A 40 3.47 15.81 -9.65
CA GLU A 40 3.59 16.32 -11.01
C GLU A 40 2.26 16.37 -11.78
N GLN A 41 1.24 15.64 -11.33
CA GLN A 41 -0.04 15.46 -12.03
C GLN A 41 0.15 14.96 -13.46
N LYS A 42 1.10 14.03 -13.64
CA LYS A 42 1.46 13.44 -14.94
C LYS A 42 1.31 11.94 -14.90
N ASP A 43 0.96 11.40 -16.06
CA ASP A 43 0.74 9.98 -16.26
C ASP A 43 2.01 9.27 -16.74
N TYR A 44 2.23 8.08 -16.19
CA TYR A 44 3.32 7.18 -16.53
C TYR A 44 2.80 5.75 -16.72
N ILE A 45 3.27 5.07 -17.76
CA ILE A 45 3.05 3.63 -17.95
C ILE A 45 3.83 2.88 -16.87
N VAL A 46 3.14 2.05 -16.10
CA VAL A 46 3.73 1.26 -15.03
C VAL A 46 4.47 0.06 -15.62
N LYS A 47 5.71 -0.13 -15.16
CA LYS A 47 6.56 -1.30 -15.41
C LYS A 47 7.06 -1.85 -14.07
N SER A 48 7.32 -3.15 -14.02
CA SER A 48 7.85 -3.82 -12.83
C SER A 48 9.35 -4.06 -12.94
N ALA A 49 10.10 -3.83 -11.87
CA ALA A 49 11.52 -4.21 -11.80
C ALA A 49 11.71 -5.74 -11.72
N THR A 50 10.75 -6.46 -11.12
CA THR A 50 10.81 -7.92 -10.91
C THR A 50 9.45 -8.60 -11.14
N PRO A 51 9.40 -9.92 -11.38
CA PRO A 51 8.15 -10.67 -11.48
C PRO A 51 7.27 -10.58 -10.23
N LEU A 52 7.88 -10.50 -9.03
CA LEU A 52 7.14 -10.34 -7.78
C LEU A 52 6.40 -8.99 -7.75
N ILE A 53 7.08 -7.91 -8.12
CA ILE A 53 6.46 -6.58 -8.21
C ILE A 53 5.38 -6.57 -9.29
N ALA A 54 5.59 -7.27 -10.42
CA ALA A 54 4.55 -7.43 -11.43
C ALA A 54 3.30 -8.09 -10.86
N ALA A 55 3.45 -9.17 -10.08
CA ALA A 55 2.34 -9.84 -9.41
C ALA A 55 1.61 -8.91 -8.42
N HIS A 56 2.35 -8.11 -7.65
CA HIS A 56 1.76 -7.11 -6.75
C HIS A 56 1.00 -6.01 -7.49
N ILE A 57 1.56 -5.49 -8.59
CA ILE A 57 0.91 -4.49 -9.45
C ILE A 57 -0.40 -5.05 -10.02
N ASN A 58 -0.42 -6.31 -10.43
CA ASN A 58 -1.61 -6.96 -11.01
C ASN A 58 -2.78 -7.14 -10.00
N LYS A 59 -2.53 -6.99 -8.70
CA LYS A 59 -3.58 -7.00 -7.67
C LYS A 59 -4.30 -5.66 -7.53
N LEU A 60 -3.72 -4.58 -8.07
CA LEU A 60 -4.27 -3.25 -7.97
C LEU A 60 -5.48 -3.09 -8.91
N SER A 61 -6.39 -2.23 -8.53
CA SER A 61 -7.61 -1.88 -9.25
C SER A 61 -7.62 -0.41 -9.65
N ASP A 62 -8.50 -0.07 -10.60
CA ASP A 62 -8.67 1.30 -11.05
C ASP A 62 -9.11 2.23 -9.90
N GLY A 63 -8.33 3.29 -9.70
CA GLY A 63 -8.50 4.29 -8.64
C GLY A 63 -7.82 3.94 -7.32
N ASP A 64 -7.09 2.82 -7.22
CA ASP A 64 -6.21 2.56 -6.08
C ASP A 64 -5.08 3.60 -6.00
N PHE A 65 -4.55 3.82 -4.81
CA PHE A 65 -3.42 4.70 -4.55
C PHE A 65 -2.19 3.88 -4.19
N ILE A 66 -1.01 4.31 -4.64
CA ILE A 66 0.25 3.64 -4.28
C ILE A 66 1.31 4.65 -3.89
N SER A 67 2.18 4.24 -2.99
CA SER A 67 3.48 4.86 -2.70
C SER A 67 4.55 3.80 -2.89
N PHE A 68 5.60 4.12 -3.63
CA PHE A 68 6.60 3.14 -4.06
C PHE A 68 7.96 3.81 -4.30
N ASP A 69 9.02 3.00 -4.25
CA ASP A 69 10.33 3.43 -4.74
C ASP A 69 10.57 2.90 -6.15
N GLY A 70 11.18 3.74 -7.00
CA GLY A 70 11.39 3.37 -8.39
C GLY A 70 12.18 4.40 -9.18
N THR A 71 12.04 4.30 -10.50
CA THR A 71 12.69 5.22 -11.44
C THR A 71 11.71 5.61 -12.54
N LYS A 72 11.54 6.92 -12.76
CA LYS A 72 10.79 7.45 -13.90
C LYS A 72 11.68 7.59 -15.12
N ASN A 73 11.17 7.17 -16.27
CA ASN A 73 11.72 7.49 -17.58
C ASN A 73 10.81 8.54 -18.24
N TYR A 74 11.33 9.76 -18.36
CA TYR A 74 10.58 10.89 -18.92
C TYR A 74 10.47 10.84 -20.45
N THR A 75 11.34 10.09 -21.13
CA THR A 75 11.36 9.96 -22.59
C THR A 75 10.21 9.09 -23.08
N ASP A 76 10.01 7.92 -22.47
CA ASP A 76 8.94 6.98 -22.85
C ASP A 76 7.71 7.06 -21.94
N ARG A 77 7.67 8.04 -21.02
CA ARG A 77 6.62 8.24 -20.02
C ARG A 77 6.31 6.95 -19.26
N SER A 78 7.35 6.26 -18.79
CA SER A 78 7.17 5.07 -17.96
C SER A 78 7.76 5.24 -16.56
N VAL A 79 7.30 4.41 -15.63
CA VAL A 79 7.87 4.30 -14.29
C VAL A 79 8.12 2.83 -13.98
N ILE A 80 9.34 2.53 -13.55
CA ILE A 80 9.73 1.19 -13.10
C ILE A 80 9.61 1.16 -11.58
N ILE A 81 8.70 0.35 -11.08
CA ILE A 81 8.47 0.15 -9.65
C ILE A 81 9.41 -0.95 -9.14
N SER A 82 10.15 -0.64 -8.07
CA SER A 82 11.11 -1.54 -7.44
C SER A 82 10.60 -2.13 -6.12
N SER A 83 9.87 -1.34 -5.34
CA SER A 83 9.29 -1.73 -4.05
C SER A 83 8.02 -0.94 -3.76
N PHE A 84 7.07 -1.53 -3.03
CA PHE A 84 5.91 -0.80 -2.50
C PHE A 84 6.22 -0.35 -1.08
N ASN A 85 5.96 0.93 -0.80
CA ASN A 85 5.99 1.48 0.55
C ASN A 85 4.60 1.36 1.19
N TYR A 86 3.56 1.58 0.39
CA TYR A 86 2.18 1.59 0.85
C TYR A 86 1.19 1.50 -0.31
N VAL A 87 0.05 0.85 -0.07
CA VAL A 87 -1.07 0.76 -1.01
C VAL A 87 -2.37 1.21 -0.35
N GLY A 88 -3.12 2.07 -1.02
CA GLY A 88 -4.46 2.50 -0.66
C GLY A 88 -5.50 1.86 -1.55
N LEU A 89 -6.27 0.90 -1.03
CA LEU A 89 -7.26 0.17 -1.81
C LEU A 89 -8.59 0.92 -1.84
N LYS A 90 -9.02 1.38 -3.03
CA LYS A 90 -10.33 2.04 -3.22
C LYS A 90 -11.48 1.12 -2.86
N GLY A 91 -11.35 -0.17 -3.16
CA GLY A 91 -12.33 -1.18 -2.78
C GLY A 91 -12.58 -1.28 -1.28
N LEU A 92 -11.59 -0.93 -0.45
CA LEU A 92 -11.69 -1.01 1.02
C LEU A 92 -12.40 0.21 1.62
N VAL A 93 -12.38 1.36 0.97
CA VAL A 93 -13.02 2.59 1.44
C VAL A 93 -14.54 2.38 1.61
N GLY A 94 -15.09 2.93 2.69
CA GLY A 94 -16.49 2.80 3.07
C GLY A 94 -16.70 1.99 4.36
N THR A 95 -17.97 1.75 4.68
CA THR A 95 -18.39 0.99 5.87
C THR A 95 -18.52 -0.49 5.54
N TRP A 96 -17.97 -1.32 6.42
CA TRP A 96 -18.09 -2.77 6.40
C TRP A 96 -18.71 -3.26 7.69
N PHE A 97 -19.60 -4.23 7.59
CA PHE A 97 -20.25 -4.90 8.71
C PHE A 97 -19.47 -6.17 9.06
N GLY A 98 -18.96 -6.23 10.28
CA GLY A 98 -18.34 -7.42 10.83
C GLY A 98 -19.39 -8.44 11.29
N ASP A 99 -18.98 -9.69 11.36
CA ASP A 99 -19.70 -10.78 12.03
C ASP A 99 -19.48 -10.81 13.55
N ASP A 100 -18.85 -9.78 14.10
CA ASP A 100 -18.45 -9.62 15.50
C ASP A 100 -19.24 -8.52 16.24
N ASP A 101 -20.38 -8.11 15.70
CA ASP A 101 -21.21 -6.98 16.19
C ASP A 101 -20.55 -5.59 16.10
N TYR A 102 -19.52 -5.44 15.26
CA TYR A 102 -18.90 -4.15 14.96
C TYR A 102 -19.02 -3.76 13.48
N CYS A 103 -18.90 -2.46 13.25
CA CYS A 103 -18.74 -1.85 11.94
C CYS A 103 -17.34 -1.27 11.81
N TYR A 104 -16.76 -1.42 10.62
CA TYR A 104 -15.42 -0.98 10.26
C TYR A 104 -15.55 0.03 9.13
N THR A 105 -15.38 1.31 9.44
CA THR A 105 -15.50 2.40 8.45
C THR A 105 -14.13 2.91 8.07
N PHE A 106 -13.70 2.62 6.85
CA PHE A 106 -12.48 3.13 6.24
C PHE A 106 -12.77 4.48 5.59
N HIS A 107 -12.33 5.56 6.24
CA HIS A 107 -12.60 6.94 5.84
C HIS A 107 -11.72 7.37 4.67
N THR A 108 -10.45 6.98 4.75
CA THR A 108 -9.42 7.26 3.75
C THR A 108 -8.61 6.00 3.51
N PHE A 109 -7.60 6.11 2.65
CA PHE A 109 -6.70 5.00 2.41
C PHE A 109 -5.79 4.67 3.61
N THR A 110 -5.70 5.55 4.61
CA THR A 110 -4.84 5.36 5.80
C THR A 110 -5.58 5.46 7.12
N GLU A 111 -6.88 5.75 7.15
CA GLU A 111 -7.63 5.98 8.38
C GLU A 111 -8.93 5.17 8.41
N PHE A 112 -9.22 4.57 9.57
CA PHE A 112 -10.49 3.90 9.81
C PHE A 112 -10.97 4.04 11.26
N SER A 113 -12.23 3.69 11.49
CA SER A 113 -12.86 3.64 12.80
C SER A 113 -13.64 2.35 12.97
N ILE A 114 -13.72 1.90 14.22
CA ILE A 114 -14.56 0.78 14.64
C ILE A 114 -15.69 1.34 15.50
N SER A 115 -16.93 0.93 15.23
CA SER A 115 -18.10 1.28 16.04
C SER A 115 -18.99 0.07 16.28
N ARG A 116 -19.82 0.08 17.33
CA ARG A 116 -20.77 -1.01 17.56
C ARG A 116 -21.88 -0.98 16.52
N LYS A 117 -22.31 -2.18 16.11
CA LYS A 117 -23.51 -2.41 15.32
C LYS A 117 -24.75 -2.33 16.22
N PHE A 118 -25.83 -1.74 15.70
CA PHE A 118 -27.14 -1.70 16.35
C PHE A 118 -28.22 -2.06 15.32
N GLY A 119 -28.65 -3.32 15.32
CA GLY A 119 -29.46 -3.86 14.23
C GLY A 119 -28.67 -3.82 12.92
N ASP A 120 -29.25 -3.28 11.85
CA ASP A 120 -28.57 -3.12 10.55
C ASP A 120 -27.85 -1.77 10.39
N ALA A 121 -27.76 -0.98 11.47
CA ALA A 121 -27.10 0.32 11.47
C ALA A 121 -25.78 0.29 12.25
N CYS A 122 -24.86 1.18 11.87
CA CYS A 122 -23.63 1.43 12.61
C CYS A 122 -23.79 2.69 13.45
N LEU A 123 -23.37 2.64 14.71
CA LEU A 123 -23.24 3.87 15.49
C LEU A 123 -22.17 4.75 14.85
N THR A 124 -22.44 6.04 14.66
CA THR A 124 -21.46 6.96 14.07
C THR A 124 -20.32 7.20 15.06
N PRO A 125 -19.08 6.77 14.76
CA PRO A 125 -17.95 7.10 15.60
C PRO A 125 -17.66 8.60 15.50
N SER A 126 -17.24 9.21 16.62
CA SER A 126 -16.99 10.66 16.66
C SER A 126 -15.75 11.08 15.88
N ARG A 127 -14.74 10.19 15.73
CA ARG A 127 -13.50 10.39 14.98
C ARG A 127 -12.90 9.04 14.50
N PRO A 128 -12.03 9.03 13.47
CA PRO A 128 -11.15 7.89 13.20
C PRO A 128 -10.25 7.64 14.42
N ASN A 129 -10.17 6.39 14.84
CA ASN A 129 -9.42 5.98 16.03
C ASN A 129 -8.19 5.14 15.68
N TYR A 130 -8.00 4.86 14.38
CA TYR A 130 -6.93 4.01 13.88
C TYR A 130 -6.38 4.56 12.56
N THR A 131 -5.06 4.52 12.44
CA THR A 131 -4.36 4.63 11.16
C THR A 131 -3.91 3.26 10.71
N TYR A 132 -3.76 3.08 9.40
CA TYR A 132 -3.28 1.82 8.83
C TYR A 132 -2.45 2.03 7.57
N VAL A 133 -1.60 1.04 7.28
CA VAL A 133 -0.78 0.94 6.08
C VAL A 133 -0.97 -0.46 5.51
N LEU A 134 -1.22 -0.57 4.21
CA LEU A 134 -1.27 -1.86 3.52
C LEU A 134 -0.04 -2.08 2.65
N SER A 135 0.39 -3.34 2.61
CA SER A 135 1.41 -3.81 1.67
C SER A 135 0.97 -5.13 1.02
N PRO A 136 1.20 -5.30 -0.29
CA PRO A 136 0.85 -6.53 -0.98
C PRO A 136 1.77 -7.68 -0.57
N THR A 137 1.19 -8.86 -0.37
CA THR A 137 1.88 -10.15 -0.41
C THR A 137 1.46 -10.94 -1.64
N SER A 138 1.90 -12.19 -1.77
CA SER A 138 1.54 -13.08 -2.87
C SER A 138 0.03 -13.36 -2.96
N ASN A 139 -0.66 -13.50 -1.82
CA ASN A 139 -2.06 -13.93 -1.76
C ASN A 139 -2.97 -13.03 -0.91
N SER A 140 -2.41 -12.16 -0.08
CA SER A 140 -3.14 -11.32 0.87
C SER A 140 -2.61 -9.89 0.86
N TRP A 141 -3.16 -9.04 1.73
CA TRP A 141 -2.58 -7.74 2.04
C TRP A 141 -2.21 -7.73 3.50
N VAL A 142 -0.94 -7.48 3.80
CA VAL A 142 -0.53 -7.23 5.19
C VAL A 142 -1.00 -5.83 5.55
N ILE A 143 -1.60 -5.71 6.73
CA ILE A 143 -2.02 -4.44 7.31
C ILE A 143 -1.26 -4.21 8.62
N ILE A 144 -0.73 -3.02 8.78
CA ILE A 144 -0.19 -2.54 10.06
C ILE A 144 -1.14 -1.47 10.55
N ILE A 145 -1.63 -1.60 11.78
CA ILE A 145 -2.64 -0.72 12.37
C ILE A 145 -2.04 -0.06 13.60
N SER A 146 -2.19 1.26 13.71
CA SER A 146 -1.80 2.02 14.89
C SER A 146 -3.03 2.70 15.48
N ALA A 147 -3.32 2.43 16.76
CA ALA A 147 -4.42 3.07 17.47
C ALA A 147 -4.00 4.44 18.02
N THR A 148 -4.89 5.43 17.94
CA THR A 148 -4.62 6.82 18.39
C THR A 148 -4.24 6.90 19.87
N HIS A 149 -4.70 5.96 20.70
CA HIS A 149 -4.45 5.92 22.14
C HIS A 149 -3.43 4.84 22.56
N GLY A 150 -2.61 4.35 21.62
CA GLY A 150 -1.58 3.35 21.87
C GLY A 150 -2.00 1.93 21.46
N GLY A 151 -1.01 1.14 21.07
CA GLY A 151 -1.18 -0.20 20.52
C GLY A 151 -0.94 -0.24 19.01
N ASN A 152 -0.08 -1.18 18.58
CA ASN A 152 0.12 -1.52 17.19
C ASN A 152 -0.35 -2.95 16.96
N TYR A 153 -1.05 -3.18 15.88
CA TYR A 153 -1.56 -4.49 15.51
C TYR A 153 -1.05 -4.84 14.11
N LEU A 154 -0.67 -6.10 13.95
CA LEU A 154 -0.37 -6.68 12.66
C LEU A 154 -1.59 -7.49 12.20
N GLY A 155 -1.89 -7.44 10.92
CA GLY A 155 -3.00 -8.20 10.37
C GLY A 155 -2.81 -8.58 8.91
N GLU A 156 -3.79 -9.31 8.41
CA GLU A 156 -3.93 -9.61 7.00
C GLU A 156 -5.37 -9.37 6.54
N ILE A 157 -5.49 -8.87 5.32
CA ILE A 157 -6.75 -8.69 4.60
C ILE A 157 -6.75 -9.65 3.41
N HIS A 158 -7.78 -10.49 3.34
CA HIS A 158 -8.04 -11.42 2.26
C HIS A 158 -9.34 -11.03 1.55
N PHE A 159 -9.30 -10.80 0.25
CA PHE A 159 -10.50 -10.46 -0.53
C PHE A 159 -11.10 -11.74 -1.10
N TYR A 160 -12.34 -12.06 -0.71
CA TYR A 160 -13.12 -13.15 -1.30
C TYR A 160 -14.06 -12.65 -2.41
N GLY A 161 -14.30 -11.34 -2.46
CA GLY A 161 -15.06 -10.64 -3.49
C GLY A 161 -14.97 -9.12 -3.27
N GLN A 162 -15.70 -8.35 -4.08
CA GLN A 162 -15.72 -6.88 -3.93
C GLN A 162 -16.42 -6.40 -2.65
N SER A 163 -17.27 -7.24 -2.07
CA SER A 163 -18.09 -6.95 -0.89
C SER A 163 -17.89 -7.97 0.24
N ASP A 164 -16.84 -8.79 0.19
CA ASP A 164 -16.55 -9.81 1.19
C ASP A 164 -15.05 -9.92 1.43
N VAL A 165 -14.64 -9.65 2.67
CA VAL A 165 -13.25 -9.54 3.08
C VAL A 165 -13.04 -10.30 4.40
N GLY A 166 -12.01 -11.13 4.46
CA GLY A 166 -11.50 -11.69 5.70
C GLY A 166 -10.45 -10.77 6.31
N PHE A 167 -10.60 -10.45 7.59
CA PHE A 167 -9.68 -9.63 8.35
C PHE A 167 -9.12 -10.40 9.54
N TYR A 168 -7.82 -10.68 9.50
CA TYR A 168 -7.12 -11.50 10.49
C TYR A 168 -6.18 -10.59 11.26
N LEU A 169 -6.29 -10.57 12.58
CA LEU A 169 -5.42 -9.81 13.48
C LEU A 169 -4.53 -10.78 14.23
N TYR A 170 -3.25 -10.44 14.30
CA TYR A 170 -2.22 -11.24 14.94
C TYR A 170 -1.59 -10.49 16.11
N ASP A 171 -1.14 -11.25 17.10
CA ASP A 171 -0.23 -10.74 18.10
C ASP A 171 1.14 -10.51 17.44
N PRO A 172 1.70 -9.29 17.50
CA PRO A 172 2.95 -8.98 16.81
C PRO A 172 4.18 -9.65 17.44
N GLU A 173 4.10 -10.14 18.68
CA GLU A 173 5.20 -10.79 19.38
C GLU A 173 5.16 -12.33 19.21
N SER A 174 3.99 -12.95 19.39
CA SER A 174 3.85 -14.41 19.30
C SER A 174 3.48 -14.91 17.89
N GLY A 175 2.85 -14.07 17.07
CA GLY A 175 2.28 -14.45 15.78
C GLY A 175 0.94 -15.19 15.86
N ASP A 176 0.36 -15.34 17.07
CA ASP A 176 -0.93 -15.99 17.25
C ASP A 176 -2.07 -15.15 16.68
N ILE A 177 -3.10 -15.81 16.16
CA ILE A 177 -4.33 -15.12 15.71
C ILE A 177 -5.11 -14.65 16.93
N LEU A 178 -5.24 -13.33 17.08
CA LEU A 178 -6.08 -12.67 18.09
C LEU A 178 -7.56 -12.72 17.70
N ARG A 179 -7.84 -12.40 16.43
CA ARG A 179 -9.18 -12.31 15.86
C ARG A 179 -9.19 -12.66 14.37
N SER A 180 -10.29 -13.26 13.95
CA SER A 180 -10.65 -13.44 12.54
C SER A 180 -12.06 -12.87 12.39
N ILE A 181 -12.21 -11.83 11.59
CA ILE A 181 -13.46 -11.11 11.38
C ILE A 181 -13.80 -11.19 9.90
N ARG A 182 -15.05 -11.50 9.58
CA ARG A 182 -15.54 -11.41 8.19
C ARG A 182 -16.31 -10.11 8.00
N LEU A 183 -15.80 -9.30 7.10
CA LEU A 183 -16.32 -7.99 6.75
C LEU A 183 -17.16 -8.08 5.48
N ARG A 184 -18.38 -7.54 5.52
CA ARG A 184 -19.29 -7.47 4.36
C ARG A 184 -19.81 -6.07 4.13
N LYS A 185 -20.02 -5.70 2.87
CA LYS A 185 -20.68 -4.45 2.47
C LYS A 185 -22.17 -4.66 2.24
#